data_AF-A0A836QHJ5-F1
#
_entry.id   AF-A0A836QHJ5-F1
#
_cell.length_a   1.000
_cell.length_b   1.000
_cell.length_c   1.000
_cell.angle_alpha   90.00
_cell.angle_beta   90.00
_cell.angle_gamma   90.00
#
_symmetry.space_group_name_H-M   'P 1'
#
loop_
_entity.id
_entity.type
_entity.pdbx_description
1 polymer ?
#
loop_
_entity_poly.entity_id
_entity_poly.type
_entity_poly.pdbx_seq_one_letter_code
_entity_poly.pdbx_strand_id
1 'polypeptide(L)'
;LGAGDVQWMTAGSGILHQEMPKGDSSGRMHGFQLWANLPASLKMTSPGYQDVPSAEIPKVVDDDGTSVRIVCGDFWGKGGPVEGIASDPRYLDVWVPPGVRKRLPVETSRHAFAYVFEGAGTFRDASQPAAVLTEEVGSTAPAQLEEAENRSLVLFDSGDEVIVQAGESGIRFLLVSGQPLEEPVAWRGPIVMNTDEELRQAYAELGDQTFIKKS
;
A
#
# COMPACT_ATOMS: atom_id res chain seq x y z
N LEU A 1 -10.84 14.20 -2.66
CA LEU A 1 -10.18 13.47 -1.56
C LEU A 1 -9.66 14.49 -0.56
N GLY A 2 -10.23 14.47 0.65
CA GLY A 2 -9.75 15.20 1.81
C GLY A 2 -8.78 14.36 2.64
N ALA A 3 -8.34 14.92 3.78
CA ALA A 3 -7.39 14.24 4.66
C ALA A 3 -7.98 12.94 5.24
N GLY A 4 -7.29 11.83 4.99
CA GLY A 4 -7.67 10.51 5.46
C GLY A 4 -8.74 9.80 4.62
N ASP A 5 -9.23 10.42 3.55
CA ASP A 5 -10.05 9.74 2.54
C ASP A 5 -9.19 8.77 1.72
N VAL A 6 -9.83 7.76 1.15
CA VAL A 6 -9.20 6.77 0.26
C VAL A 6 -9.94 6.76 -1.07
N GLN A 7 -9.18 6.64 -2.16
CA GLN A 7 -9.72 6.28 -3.46
C GLN A 7 -9.07 4.97 -3.89
N TRP A 8 -9.90 3.96 -4.16
CA TRP A 8 -9.46 2.73 -4.77
C TRP A 8 -9.91 2.68 -6.23
N MET A 9 -8.94 2.66 -7.14
CA MET A 9 -9.18 2.61 -8.58
C MET A 9 -8.73 1.26 -9.15
N THR A 10 -9.66 0.52 -9.76
CA THR A 10 -9.33 -0.65 -10.56
C THR A 10 -9.20 -0.22 -12.02
N ALA A 11 -7.98 -0.16 -12.53
CA ALA A 11 -7.73 0.24 -13.92
C ALA A 11 -8.27 -0.75 -14.95
N GLY A 12 -8.11 -2.06 -14.69
CA GLY A 12 -8.60 -3.13 -15.56
C GLY A 12 -8.19 -2.93 -17.02
N SER A 13 -9.17 -3.03 -17.93
CA SER A 13 -8.99 -2.90 -19.38
C SER A 13 -8.49 -1.53 -19.86
N GLY A 14 -8.40 -0.53 -18.98
CA GLY A 14 -7.80 0.77 -19.28
C GLY A 14 -8.59 1.95 -18.70
N ILE A 15 -7.87 2.91 -18.11
CA ILE A 15 -8.38 4.19 -17.63
C ILE A 15 -7.46 5.30 -18.15
N LEU A 16 -8.05 6.42 -18.55
CA LEU A 16 -7.35 7.69 -18.69
C LEU A 16 -7.92 8.67 -17.66
N HIS A 17 -7.09 9.13 -16.72
CA HIS A 17 -7.51 10.01 -15.63
C HIS A 17 -6.46 11.08 -15.33
N GLN A 18 -6.86 12.07 -14.56
CA GLN A 18 -5.99 13.10 -14.01
C GLN A 18 -6.29 13.23 -12.53
N GLU A 19 -5.24 13.22 -11.71
CA GLU A 19 -5.33 13.48 -10.27
C GLU A 19 -4.73 14.85 -9.97
N MET A 20 -5.59 15.77 -9.52
CA MET A 20 -5.21 17.17 -9.24
C MET A 20 -5.51 17.49 -7.77
N PRO A 21 -4.76 16.89 -6.82
CA PRO A 21 -5.02 17.10 -5.40
C PRO A 21 -4.70 18.53 -4.99
N LYS A 22 -5.51 19.07 -4.08
CA LYS A 22 -5.34 20.42 -3.53
C LYS A 22 -4.70 20.31 -2.16
N GLY A 23 -3.60 21.03 -1.97
CA GLY A 23 -2.96 21.14 -0.67
C GLY A 23 -3.81 21.90 0.36
N ASP A 24 -3.36 21.89 1.61
CA ASP A 24 -3.93 22.71 2.68
C ASP A 24 -3.76 24.22 2.41
N SER A 25 -4.17 25.07 3.35
CA SER A 25 -4.01 26.53 3.25
C SER A 25 -2.55 26.99 3.08
N SER A 26 -1.57 26.15 3.43
CA SER A 26 -0.14 26.37 3.21
C SER A 26 0.41 25.66 1.97
N GLY A 27 -0.45 25.04 1.17
CA GLY A 27 -0.08 24.28 -0.02
C GLY A 27 0.52 22.91 0.27
N ARG A 28 0.51 22.44 1.52
CA ARG A 28 1.07 21.13 1.89
C ARG A 28 0.09 20.02 1.54
N MET A 29 0.65 18.91 1.07
CA MET A 29 -0.08 17.69 0.77
C MET A 29 0.71 16.50 1.27
N HIS A 30 0.02 15.56 1.89
CA HIS A 30 0.58 14.28 2.30
C HIS A 30 -0.43 13.20 1.91
N GLY A 31 0.01 12.24 1.12
CA GLY A 31 -0.80 11.14 0.64
C GLY A 31 0.08 10.01 0.14
N PHE A 32 -0.53 8.85 -0.07
CA PHE A 32 0.13 7.65 -0.54
C PHE A 32 -0.56 7.16 -1.80
N GLN A 33 0.22 6.64 -2.73
CA GLN A 33 -0.29 5.95 -3.91
C GLN A 33 0.35 4.58 -3.97
N LEU A 34 -0.48 3.54 -3.96
CA LEU A 34 -0.05 2.14 -4.05
C LEU A 34 -0.70 1.51 -5.28
N TRP A 35 0.10 0.82 -6.09
CA TRP A 35 -0.39 0.00 -7.19
C TRP A 35 -0.41 -1.47 -6.77
N ALA A 36 -1.61 -2.03 -6.68
CA ALA A 36 -1.83 -3.46 -6.50
C ALA A 36 -2.05 -4.11 -7.87
N ASN A 37 -1.28 -5.14 -8.20
CA ASN A 37 -1.42 -5.85 -9.46
C ASN A 37 -2.72 -6.68 -9.49
N LEU A 38 -3.27 -6.90 -10.68
CA LEU A 38 -4.41 -7.79 -10.91
C LEU A 38 -3.92 -9.16 -11.43
N PRO A 39 -4.56 -10.27 -11.04
CA PRO A 39 -4.40 -11.57 -11.71
C PRO A 39 -4.66 -11.45 -13.20
N ALA A 40 -3.99 -12.27 -14.01
CA ALA A 40 -4.09 -12.27 -15.46
C ALA A 40 -5.54 -12.33 -15.96
N SER A 41 -6.36 -13.15 -15.30
CA SER A 41 -7.79 -13.32 -15.61
C SER A 41 -8.64 -12.06 -15.37
N LEU A 42 -8.16 -11.11 -14.57
CA LEU A 42 -8.87 -9.88 -14.21
C LEU A 42 -8.26 -8.63 -14.84
N LYS A 43 -7.11 -8.71 -15.53
CA LYS A 43 -6.45 -7.56 -16.14
C LYS A 43 -7.31 -6.81 -17.16
N MET A 44 -8.27 -7.50 -17.78
CA MET A 44 -9.20 -6.90 -18.75
C MET A 44 -10.61 -6.68 -18.19
N THR A 45 -10.78 -6.68 -16.87
CA THR A 45 -12.06 -6.33 -16.24
C THR A 45 -12.44 -4.89 -16.53
N SER A 46 -13.73 -4.57 -16.45
CA SER A 46 -14.21 -3.19 -16.56
C SER A 46 -13.58 -2.31 -15.47
N PRO A 47 -13.13 -1.09 -15.81
CA PRO A 47 -12.67 -0.11 -14.83
C PRO A 47 -13.66 0.15 -13.71
N GLY A 48 -13.17 0.42 -12.51
CA GLY A 48 -14.02 0.70 -11.34
C GLY A 48 -13.38 1.66 -10.34
N TYR A 49 -14.22 2.34 -9.57
CA TYR A 49 -13.82 3.30 -8.55
C TYR A 49 -14.58 3.06 -7.25
N GLN A 50 -13.88 3.20 -6.13
CA GLN A 50 -14.46 3.26 -4.79
C GLN A 50 -13.86 4.46 -4.07
N ASP A 51 -14.67 5.50 -3.85
CA ASP A 51 -14.30 6.64 -3.04
C ASP A 51 -14.82 6.41 -1.62
N VAL A 52 -13.90 6.38 -0.66
CA VAL A 52 -14.18 6.09 0.74
C VAL A 52 -13.84 7.30 1.60
N PRO A 53 -14.84 7.99 2.16
CA PRO A 53 -14.62 9.06 3.13
C PRO A 53 -13.91 8.56 4.39
N SER A 54 -13.05 9.39 4.97
CA SER A 54 -12.30 9.10 6.20
C SER A 54 -13.19 8.63 7.35
N ALA A 55 -14.42 9.14 7.44
CA ALA A 55 -15.40 8.81 8.48
C ALA A 55 -15.97 7.38 8.35
N GLU A 56 -15.88 6.77 7.18
CA GLU A 56 -16.35 5.41 6.93
C GLU A 56 -15.28 4.35 7.21
N ILE A 57 -14.01 4.76 7.31
CA ILE A 57 -12.89 3.86 7.61
C ILE A 57 -12.90 3.52 9.10
N PRO A 58 -13.15 2.25 9.49
CA PRO A 58 -13.20 1.87 10.89
C PRO A 58 -11.85 2.08 11.57
N LYS A 59 -11.90 2.66 12.77
CA LYS A 59 -10.76 2.78 13.67
C LYS A 59 -10.96 1.88 14.89
N VAL A 60 -10.00 1.01 15.14
CA VAL A 60 -9.94 0.15 16.33
C VAL A 60 -8.83 0.67 17.23
N VAL A 61 -9.03 0.66 18.54
CA VAL A 61 -8.03 1.06 19.55
C VAL A 61 -7.94 -0.07 20.56
N ASP A 62 -6.73 -0.52 20.83
CA ASP A 62 -6.46 -1.55 21.82
C ASP A 62 -6.15 -0.97 23.21
N ASP A 63 -6.02 -1.82 24.22
CA ASP A 63 -5.82 -1.43 25.63
C ASP A 63 -4.55 -0.60 25.90
N ASP A 64 -3.50 -0.83 25.13
CA ASP A 64 -2.23 -0.08 25.18
C ASP A 64 -2.24 1.23 24.39
N GLY A 65 -3.38 1.60 23.79
CA GLY A 65 -3.55 2.81 23.01
C GLY A 65 -3.13 2.69 21.55
N THR A 66 -2.61 1.54 21.10
CA THR A 66 -2.40 1.27 19.67
C THR A 66 -3.70 1.46 18.91
N SER A 67 -3.65 2.21 17.81
CA SER A 67 -4.81 2.45 16.98
C SER A 67 -4.58 2.05 15.53
N VAL A 68 -5.59 1.41 14.92
CA VAL A 68 -5.54 0.91 13.56
C VAL A 68 -6.75 1.39 12.79
N ARG A 69 -6.52 2.04 11.66
CA ARG A 69 -7.53 2.35 10.65
C ARG A 69 -7.48 1.30 9.55
N ILE A 70 -8.62 0.70 9.23
CA ILE A 70 -8.70 -0.48 8.36
C ILE A 70 -9.26 -0.04 7.00
N VAL A 71 -8.38 0.13 6.03
CA VAL A 71 -8.76 0.60 4.69
C VAL A 71 -9.33 -0.54 3.85
N CYS A 72 -8.65 -1.69 3.85
CA CYS A 72 -9.03 -2.90 3.11
C CYS A 72 -8.69 -4.15 3.92
N GLY A 73 -9.46 -5.23 3.73
CA GLY A 73 -9.34 -6.49 4.45
C GLY A 73 -9.96 -6.44 5.85
N ASP A 74 -9.66 -7.45 6.68
CA ASP A 74 -10.11 -7.52 8.08
C ASP A 74 -8.96 -7.35 9.07
N PHE A 75 -9.23 -6.73 10.22
CA PHE A 75 -8.28 -6.66 11.32
C PHE A 75 -9.00 -6.49 12.66
N TRP A 76 -8.60 -7.26 13.67
CA TRP A 76 -9.20 -7.25 15.02
C TRP A 76 -10.74 -7.23 15.02
N GLY A 77 -11.36 -8.05 14.15
CA GLY A 77 -12.81 -8.22 14.07
C GLY A 77 -13.57 -7.08 13.39
N LYS A 78 -12.87 -6.17 12.68
CA LYS A 78 -13.46 -5.12 11.85
C LYS A 78 -12.99 -5.27 10.41
N GLY A 79 -13.90 -5.10 9.45
CA GLY A 79 -13.60 -5.09 8.01
C GLY A 79 -13.46 -3.67 7.49
N GLY A 80 -12.56 -3.46 6.53
CA GLY A 80 -12.41 -2.21 5.81
C GLY A 80 -13.52 -2.02 4.76
N PRO A 81 -13.82 -0.78 4.38
CA PRO A 81 -14.90 -0.44 3.44
C PRO A 81 -14.55 -0.69 1.98
N VAL A 82 -13.26 -0.85 1.63
CA VAL A 82 -12.84 -1.20 0.27
C VAL A 82 -13.03 -2.71 0.08
N GLU A 83 -13.86 -3.08 -0.89
CA GLU A 83 -14.25 -4.48 -1.14
C GLU A 83 -13.96 -4.92 -2.58
N GLY A 84 -14.00 -6.23 -2.83
CA GLY A 84 -13.92 -6.78 -4.19
C GLY A 84 -12.55 -6.65 -4.85
N ILE A 85 -11.49 -6.49 -4.04
CA ILE A 85 -10.14 -6.30 -4.54
C ILE A 85 -9.50 -7.66 -4.86
N ALA A 86 -8.93 -7.77 -6.05
CA ALA A 86 -8.19 -8.96 -6.43
C ALA A 86 -6.97 -9.18 -5.51
N SER A 87 -6.70 -10.44 -5.14
CA SER A 87 -5.65 -10.84 -4.17
C SER A 87 -5.96 -10.56 -2.69
N ASP A 88 -7.18 -10.12 -2.38
CA ASP A 88 -7.72 -9.94 -1.03
C ASP A 88 -6.73 -9.24 -0.07
N PRO A 89 -6.21 -8.04 -0.40
CA PRO A 89 -5.16 -7.41 0.38
C PRO A 89 -5.70 -6.88 1.72
N ARG A 90 -4.81 -6.85 2.70
CA ARG A 90 -5.00 -6.07 3.93
C ARG A 90 -4.22 -4.77 3.82
N TYR A 91 -4.87 -3.65 4.09
CA TYR A 91 -4.24 -2.32 4.08
C TYR A 91 -4.64 -1.57 5.34
N LEU A 92 -3.66 -1.35 6.22
CA LEU A 92 -3.86 -0.75 7.53
C LEU A 92 -3.04 0.54 7.69
N ASP A 93 -3.61 1.54 8.34
CA ASP A 93 -2.89 2.71 8.88
C ASP A 93 -2.79 2.54 10.39
N VAL A 94 -1.58 2.23 10.87
CA VAL A 94 -1.29 1.82 12.24
C VAL A 94 -0.53 2.91 12.96
N TRP A 95 -0.98 3.27 14.16
CA TRP A 95 -0.25 4.12 15.10
C TRP A 95 -0.02 3.37 16.41
N VAL A 96 1.24 3.33 16.87
CA VAL A 96 1.66 2.74 18.14
C VAL A 96 2.20 3.86 19.04
N PRO A 97 1.70 4.01 20.28
CA PRO A 97 2.11 5.09 21.18
C PRO A 97 3.59 5.02 21.59
N PRO A 98 4.17 6.13 22.07
CA PRO A 98 5.53 6.19 22.59
C PRO A 98 5.91 5.04 23.52
N GLY A 99 7.04 4.39 23.24
CA GLY A 99 7.61 3.32 24.06
C GLY A 99 6.79 2.01 24.11
N VAL A 100 5.63 1.94 23.46
CA VAL A 100 4.79 0.73 23.44
C VAL A 100 5.42 -0.33 22.53
N ARG A 101 5.43 -1.57 23.03
CA ARG A 101 5.74 -2.76 22.24
C ARG A 101 4.43 -3.44 21.82
N LYS A 102 4.19 -3.56 20.52
CA LYS A 102 2.97 -4.19 19.99
C LYS A 102 3.25 -5.40 19.13
N ARG A 103 2.41 -6.43 19.27
CA ARG A 103 2.33 -7.58 18.35
C ARG A 103 1.10 -7.38 17.47
N LEU A 104 1.32 -7.38 16.15
CA LEU A 104 0.26 -7.23 15.15
C LEU A 104 0.17 -8.54 14.36
N PRO A 105 -1.00 -9.21 14.33
CA PRO A 105 -1.15 -10.45 13.57
C PRO A 105 -1.05 -10.19 12.07
N VAL A 106 -0.30 -11.04 11.38
CA VAL A 106 -0.15 -11.04 9.92
C VAL A 106 -0.40 -12.45 9.41
N GLU A 107 -1.03 -12.61 8.25
CA GLU A 107 -1.28 -13.94 7.71
C GLU A 107 -0.01 -14.57 7.15
N THR A 108 0.33 -15.77 7.63
CA THR A 108 1.56 -16.51 7.27
C THR A 108 1.71 -16.80 5.78
N SER A 109 0.61 -16.83 5.03
CA SER A 109 0.59 -17.13 3.59
C SER A 109 0.69 -15.89 2.71
N ARG A 110 0.78 -14.69 3.29
CA ARG A 110 0.81 -13.42 2.57
C ARG A 110 2.19 -12.79 2.66
N HIS A 111 2.58 -12.08 1.61
CA HIS A 111 3.71 -11.16 1.72
C HIS A 111 3.24 -9.90 2.43
N ALA A 112 4.05 -9.35 3.34
CA ALA A 112 3.74 -8.14 4.07
C ALA A 112 4.91 -7.14 4.05
N PHE A 113 4.56 -5.87 4.09
CA PHE A 113 5.51 -4.78 4.30
C PHE A 113 4.92 -3.69 5.19
N ALA A 114 5.79 -2.95 5.87
CA ALA A 114 5.45 -1.72 6.57
C ALA A 114 6.11 -0.52 5.88
N TYR A 115 5.37 0.58 5.73
CA TYR A 115 5.92 1.86 5.28
C TYR A 115 5.76 2.90 6.38
N VAL A 116 6.86 3.29 7.02
CA VAL A 116 6.88 4.25 8.12
C VAL A 116 6.84 5.67 7.58
N PHE A 117 5.92 6.50 8.06
CA PHE A 117 5.74 7.87 7.54
C PHE A 117 5.61 8.94 8.63
N GLU A 118 5.61 8.54 9.91
CA GLU A 118 5.64 9.44 11.06
C GLU A 118 6.23 8.70 12.28
N GLY A 119 7.07 9.37 13.05
CA GLY A 119 7.78 8.77 14.18
C GLY A 119 8.90 7.80 13.76
N ALA A 120 9.30 6.94 14.70
CA ALA A 120 10.36 5.96 14.51
C ALA A 120 10.21 4.77 15.47
N GLY A 121 10.80 3.63 15.12
CA GLY A 121 10.83 2.45 15.97
C GLY A 121 11.49 1.25 15.30
N THR A 122 11.54 0.13 16.00
CA THR A 122 12.16 -1.10 15.49
C THR A 122 11.13 -2.18 15.22
N PHE A 123 11.39 -3.01 14.22
CA PHE A 123 10.56 -4.15 13.85
C PHE A 123 11.34 -5.46 14.07
N ARG A 124 10.69 -6.44 14.69
CA ARG A 124 11.17 -7.83 14.75
C ARG A 124 10.55 -8.62 13.59
N ASP A 125 11.23 -9.70 13.19
CA ASP A 125 10.76 -10.63 12.15
C ASP A 125 10.59 -9.92 10.79
N ALA A 126 11.36 -8.84 10.62
CA ALA A 126 11.58 -8.17 9.36
C ALA A 126 12.80 -8.78 8.65
N SER A 127 12.71 -8.93 7.33
CA SER A 127 13.90 -9.10 6.50
C SER A 127 14.85 -7.93 6.75
N GLN A 128 16.17 -8.16 6.60
CA GLN A 128 17.16 -7.10 6.80
C GLN A 128 16.71 -5.84 6.06
N PRO A 129 16.45 -4.73 6.78
CA PRO A 129 15.85 -3.55 6.17
C PRO A 129 16.79 -3.03 5.10
N ALA A 130 16.31 -3.06 3.86
CA ALA A 130 16.99 -2.45 2.74
C ALA A 130 16.43 -1.04 2.59
N ALA A 131 17.29 -0.02 2.64
CA ALA A 131 16.89 1.32 2.23
C ALA A 131 16.43 1.25 0.77
N VAL A 132 15.13 1.35 0.54
CA VAL A 132 14.59 1.54 -0.81
C VAL A 132 14.75 3.02 -1.11
N LEU A 133 15.51 3.33 -2.16
CA LEU A 133 15.71 4.69 -2.65
C LEU A 133 14.36 5.29 -3.09
N THR A 134 13.63 5.90 -2.16
CA THR A 134 12.54 6.82 -2.49
C THR A 134 13.19 8.17 -2.80
N GLU A 135 13.50 8.39 -4.08
CA GLU A 135 13.99 9.65 -4.65
C GLU A 135 14.77 10.60 -3.71
N GLU A 136 15.97 10.19 -3.29
CA GLU A 136 17.07 11.15 -3.11
C GLU A 136 18.25 10.67 -3.96
N VAL A 137 18.49 11.38 -5.07
CA VAL A 137 19.73 11.27 -5.84
C VAL A 137 20.85 11.79 -4.95
N GLY A 138 21.55 10.90 -4.24
CA GLY A 138 22.72 11.35 -3.46
C GLY A 138 23.40 10.37 -2.52
N SER A 139 22.80 9.25 -2.13
CA SER A 139 23.46 8.33 -1.18
C SER A 139 23.62 6.92 -1.74
N THR A 140 24.86 6.60 -2.13
CA THR A 140 25.30 5.25 -2.50
C THR A 140 25.87 4.54 -1.27
N ALA A 141 25.01 4.12 -0.35
CA ALA A 141 25.35 3.10 0.64
C ALA A 141 24.05 2.42 1.11
N PRO A 142 23.98 1.07 1.15
CA PRO A 142 22.92 0.41 1.90
C PRO A 142 23.16 0.71 3.39
N ALA A 143 22.42 1.67 3.94
CA ALA A 143 22.36 1.84 5.38
C ALA A 143 21.64 0.61 5.96
N GLN A 144 22.32 -0.15 6.82
CA GLN A 144 21.63 -1.03 7.75
C GLN A 144 20.84 -0.12 8.70
N LEU A 145 19.53 -0.03 8.50
CA LEU A 145 18.66 0.69 9.41
C LEU A 145 18.47 -0.18 10.66
N GLU A 146 19.09 0.21 11.78
CA GLU A 146 18.77 -0.40 13.09
C GLU A 146 17.37 0.02 13.57
N GLU A 147 16.93 1.22 13.16
CA GLU A 147 15.63 1.80 13.47
C GLU A 147 14.95 2.27 12.18
N ALA A 148 13.67 1.97 12.02
CA ALA A 148 12.86 2.42 10.90
C ALA A 148 12.23 3.78 11.25
N GLU A 149 12.63 4.80 10.51
CA GLU A 149 12.17 6.18 10.63
C GLU A 149 11.30 6.59 9.44
N ASN A 150 10.87 7.86 9.39
CA ASN A 150 10.06 8.38 8.30
C ASN A 150 10.68 8.06 6.92
N ARG A 151 9.84 7.57 5.99
CA ARG A 151 10.19 7.10 4.64
C ARG A 151 10.93 5.75 4.59
N SER A 152 10.89 4.97 5.67
CA SER A 152 11.43 3.60 5.67
C SER A 152 10.41 2.60 5.13
N LEU A 153 10.84 1.75 4.19
CA LEU A 153 10.13 0.53 3.80
C LEU A 153 10.76 -0.67 4.52
N VAL A 154 9.93 -1.41 5.26
CA VAL A 154 10.31 -2.62 5.98
C VAL A 154 9.62 -3.80 5.33
N LEU A 155 10.39 -4.77 4.83
CA LEU A 155 9.85 -6.02 4.28
C LEU A 155 9.88 -7.09 5.36
N PHE A 156 8.80 -7.84 5.51
CA PHE A 156 8.73 -8.97 6.44
C PHE A 156 9.05 -10.28 5.71
N ASP A 157 9.69 -11.20 6.41
CA ASP A 157 9.83 -12.58 5.93
C ASP A 157 8.57 -13.39 6.29
N SER A 158 8.70 -14.70 6.45
CA SER A 158 7.58 -15.55 6.85
C SER A 158 7.33 -15.47 8.36
N GLY A 159 6.11 -15.13 8.76
CA GLY A 159 5.68 -15.14 10.15
C GLY A 159 4.17 -14.96 10.27
N ASP A 160 3.60 -15.24 11.43
CA ASP A 160 2.19 -14.99 11.76
C ASP A 160 1.99 -13.65 12.49
N GLU A 161 3.07 -12.91 12.70
CA GLU A 161 3.04 -11.65 13.42
C GLU A 161 4.20 -10.72 13.05
N VAL A 162 3.95 -9.43 13.26
CA VAL A 162 4.96 -8.38 13.25
C VAL A 162 5.02 -7.78 14.65
N ILE A 163 6.23 -7.70 15.21
CA ILE A 163 6.45 -7.04 16.50
C ILE A 163 7.10 -5.69 16.25
N VAL A 164 6.42 -4.63 16.68
CA VAL A 164 6.93 -3.26 16.62
C VAL A 164 7.25 -2.75 18.02
N GLN A 165 8.40 -2.12 18.18
CA GLN A 165 8.75 -1.34 19.36
C GLN A 165 8.79 0.12 18.95
N ALA A 166 7.82 0.91 19.44
CA ALA A 166 7.78 2.33 19.18
C ALA A 166 8.91 3.08 19.93
N GLY A 167 9.49 4.07 19.26
CA GLY A 167 10.43 5.03 19.84
C GLY A 167 9.73 6.10 20.69
N GLU A 168 10.46 7.15 21.04
CA GLU A 168 10.02 8.18 22.00
C GLU A 168 8.82 9.02 21.54
N SER A 169 8.63 9.18 20.23
CA SER A 169 7.51 9.93 19.67
C SER A 169 6.33 9.06 19.23
N GLY A 170 6.42 7.73 19.48
CA GLY A 170 5.54 6.76 18.83
C GLY A 170 5.98 6.47 17.39
N ILE A 171 5.23 5.62 16.72
CA ILE A 171 5.44 5.29 15.30
C ILE A 171 4.10 5.16 14.59
N ARG A 172 4.03 5.68 13.37
CA ARG A 172 2.91 5.50 12.46
C ARG A 172 3.38 4.98 11.11
N PHE A 173 2.72 3.93 10.66
CA PHE A 173 3.11 3.24 9.45
C PHE A 173 1.90 2.61 8.76
N LEU A 174 2.02 2.44 7.45
CA LEU A 174 1.13 1.59 6.70
C LEU A 174 1.58 0.15 6.87
N LEU A 175 0.68 -0.77 7.22
CA LEU A 175 0.95 -2.21 7.18
C LEU A 175 0.09 -2.82 6.08
N VAL A 176 0.75 -3.37 5.07
CA VAL A 176 0.09 -3.91 3.88
C VAL A 176 0.48 -5.37 3.72
N SER A 177 -0.50 -6.24 3.53
CA SER A 177 -0.29 -7.65 3.18
C SER A 177 -1.15 -8.06 1.99
N GLY A 178 -0.71 -9.04 1.22
CA GLY A 178 -1.44 -9.54 0.06
C GLY A 178 -0.99 -10.93 -0.34
N GLN A 179 -1.90 -11.69 -0.95
CA GLN A 179 -1.54 -12.99 -1.51
C GLN A 179 -0.67 -12.78 -2.76
N PRO A 180 0.51 -13.43 -2.86
CA PRO A 180 1.30 -13.41 -4.09
C PRO A 180 0.49 -13.98 -5.25
N LEU A 181 0.52 -13.30 -6.40
CA LEU A 181 -0.18 -13.78 -7.61
C LEU A 181 0.52 -14.99 -8.25
N GLU A 182 1.82 -15.15 -8.02
CA GLU A 182 2.66 -16.19 -8.66
C GLU A 182 2.57 -16.21 -10.20
N GLU A 183 2.30 -15.04 -10.80
CA GLU A 183 2.20 -14.85 -12.24
C GLU A 183 3.37 -14.00 -12.79
N PRO A 184 3.77 -14.18 -14.06
CA PRO A 184 4.72 -13.29 -14.72
C PRO A 184 4.24 -11.84 -14.71
N VAL A 185 5.19 -10.91 -14.58
CA VAL A 185 4.94 -9.46 -14.63
C VAL A 185 5.72 -8.87 -15.80
N ALA A 186 5.00 -8.30 -16.75
CA ALA A 186 5.55 -7.48 -17.82
C ALA A 186 5.12 -6.03 -17.59
N TRP A 187 6.06 -5.14 -17.30
CA TRP A 187 5.77 -3.75 -16.94
C TRP A 187 6.50 -2.75 -17.85
N ARG A 188 5.74 -1.80 -18.39
CA ARG A 188 6.29 -0.63 -19.09
C ARG A 188 5.42 0.60 -18.84
N GLY A 189 6.01 1.64 -18.24
CA GLY A 189 5.32 2.90 -17.96
C GLY A 189 4.05 2.71 -17.13
N PRO A 190 2.88 3.18 -17.58
CA PRO A 190 1.63 3.04 -16.84
C PRO A 190 0.92 1.69 -17.06
N ILE A 191 1.50 0.75 -17.82
CA ILE A 191 0.83 -0.48 -18.23
C ILE A 191 1.56 -1.69 -17.62
N VAL A 192 0.81 -2.53 -16.89
CA VAL A 192 1.29 -3.77 -16.26
C VAL A 192 0.49 -4.96 -16.77
N MET A 193 1.11 -5.80 -17.58
CA MET A 193 0.54 -7.04 -18.14
C MET A 193 1.30 -8.27 -17.64
N ASN A 194 1.01 -9.46 -18.17
CA ASN A 194 1.74 -10.68 -17.86
C ASN A 194 2.82 -11.01 -18.91
N THR A 195 2.66 -10.54 -20.15
CA THR A 195 3.60 -10.82 -21.26
C THR A 195 3.99 -9.57 -22.05
N ASP A 196 5.14 -9.62 -22.72
CA ASP A 196 5.58 -8.56 -23.65
C ASP A 196 4.65 -8.40 -24.86
N GLU A 197 3.95 -9.46 -25.26
CA GLU A 197 2.96 -9.41 -26.34
C GLU A 197 1.78 -8.52 -25.95
N GLU A 198 1.23 -8.76 -24.75
CA GLU A 198 0.14 -7.95 -24.20
C GLU A 198 0.55 -6.48 -24.04
N LEU A 199 1.79 -6.20 -23.60
CA LEU A 199 2.30 -4.83 -23.57
C LEU A 199 2.34 -4.20 -24.97
N ARG A 200 2.86 -4.93 -25.98
CA ARG A 200 2.92 -4.41 -27.36
C ARG A 200 1.54 -4.12 -27.91
N GLN A 201 0.56 -4.99 -27.65
CA GLN A 201 -0.84 -4.76 -28.00
C GLN A 201 -1.40 -3.51 -27.31
N ALA A 202 -1.24 -3.40 -25.99
CA ALA A 202 -1.74 -2.27 -25.21
C ALA A 202 -1.17 -0.91 -25.69
N TYR A 203 0.12 -0.87 -26.02
CA TYR A 203 0.74 0.34 -26.58
C TYR A 203 0.30 0.65 -28.00
N ALA A 204 0.05 -0.36 -28.84
CA ALA A 204 -0.53 -0.16 -30.17
C ALA A 204 -1.93 0.47 -30.06
N GLU A 205 -2.77 -0.07 -29.17
CA GLU A 205 -4.11 0.47 -28.92
C GLU A 205 -4.09 1.90 -28.36
N LEU A 206 -3.10 2.23 -27.53
CA LEU A 206 -2.89 3.60 -27.04
C LEU A 206 -2.52 4.55 -28.18
N GLY A 207 -1.63 4.13 -29.08
CA GLY A 207 -1.26 4.88 -30.28
C GLY A 207 -2.45 5.08 -31.24
N ASP A 208 -3.28 4.06 -31.38
CA ASP A 208 -4.46 4.04 -32.26
C ASP A 208 -5.71 4.67 -31.61
N GLN A 209 -5.62 5.16 -30.36
CA GLN A 209 -6.73 5.72 -29.59
C GLN A 209 -7.90 4.74 -29.35
N THR A 210 -7.60 3.43 -29.31
CA THR A 210 -8.56 2.34 -29.05
C THR A 210 -8.32 1.62 -27.72
N PHE A 211 -7.39 2.14 -26.91
CA PHE A 211 -7.03 1.60 -25.59
C PHE A 211 -8.21 1.51 -24.63
N ILE A 212 -9.02 2.57 -24.57
CA ILE A 212 -10.22 2.58 -23.73
C ILE A 212 -11.33 1.80 -24.44
N LYS A 213 -11.62 0.61 -23.92
CA LYS A 213 -12.69 -0.24 -24.42
C LYS A 213 -14.04 0.36 -24.06
N LYS A 214 -14.94 0.46 -25.04
CA LYS A 214 -16.34 0.83 -24.79
C LYS A 214 -17.06 -0.37 -24.17
N SER A 215 -17.55 -0.21 -22.95
CA SER A 215 -18.46 -1.14 -22.28
C SER A 215 -19.84 -1.12 -22.89
#